data_AF-A0A836G7J5-F1
#
_entry.id   AF-A0A836G7J5-F1
#
_cell.length_a   1.000
_cell.length_b   1.000
_cell.length_c   1.000
_cell.angle_alpha   90.00
_cell.angle_beta   90.00
_cell.angle_gamma   90.00
#
_symmetry.space_group_name_H-M   'P 1'
#
loop_
_entity.id
_entity.type
_entity.pdbx_description
1 polymer ?
#
loop_
_entity_poly.entity_id
_entity_poly.type
_entity_poly.pdbx_seq_one_letter_code
_entity_poly.pdbx_strand_id
1 'polypeptide(L)'
;SRKSSKKDALPDKEFLERNSLFTDLLKISHFRAIYNLFVMTFVILFINTIAFDIMETGTIRLGTNTLWTGFTKFPTCLYIWSFMQASTLSVYVTFTLWAHQRLQLLPKCNNFFNSGFILDKYV
;
A
#
# COMPACT_ATOMS: atom_id res chain seq x y z
N SER A 1 8.10 34.28 -22.82
CA SER A 1 8.56 32.89 -23.01
C SER A 1 9.70 32.62 -22.03
N ARG A 2 9.42 32.06 -20.85
CA ARG A 2 10.41 31.88 -19.77
C ARG A 2 10.98 30.47 -19.86
N LYS A 3 12.09 30.30 -20.59
CA LYS A 3 12.90 29.07 -20.59
C LYS A 3 13.58 28.94 -19.22
N SER A 4 12.90 28.31 -18.26
CA SER A 4 13.51 27.96 -16.98
C SER A 4 14.46 26.78 -17.19
N SER A 5 15.69 26.95 -16.74
CA SER A 5 16.81 26.00 -16.84
C SER A 5 16.42 24.65 -16.23
N LYS A 6 16.24 23.64 -17.08
CA LYS A 6 15.97 22.23 -16.72
C LYS A 6 17.28 21.42 -16.71
N LYS A 7 18.40 22.01 -16.30
CA LYS A 7 19.73 21.38 -16.36
C LYS A 7 20.10 20.57 -15.10
N ASP A 8 19.36 20.74 -14.01
CA ASP A 8 19.60 20.06 -12.72
C ASP A 8 18.44 19.14 -12.30
N ALA A 9 17.48 18.88 -13.20
CA ALA A 9 16.40 17.94 -12.93
C ALA A 9 16.93 16.53 -13.15
N LEU A 10 17.00 15.74 -12.07
CA LEU A 10 17.17 14.28 -12.15
C LEU A 10 16.23 13.73 -13.23
N PRO A 11 16.68 12.81 -14.09
CA PRO A 11 15.85 12.26 -15.15
C PRO A 11 14.55 11.72 -14.54
N ASP A 12 13.43 12.04 -15.20
CA ASP A 12 12.11 11.61 -14.75
C ASP A 12 12.11 10.07 -14.61
N LYS A 13 11.63 9.59 -13.47
CA LYS A 13 11.65 8.16 -13.15
C LYS A 13 10.67 7.43 -14.06
N GLU A 14 11.20 6.77 -15.09
CA GLU A 14 10.42 5.91 -15.97
C GLU A 14 10.17 4.56 -15.26
N PHE A 15 8.91 4.31 -14.92
CA PHE A 15 8.47 3.04 -14.37
C PHE A 15 8.22 2.07 -15.52
N LEU A 16 9.21 1.23 -15.80
CA LEU A 16 9.05 0.10 -16.72
C LEU A 16 8.48 -1.11 -15.96
N GLU A 17 7.57 -1.84 -16.60
CA GLU A 17 7.05 -3.10 -16.08
C GLU A 17 8.18 -4.16 -16.08
N ARG A 18 8.91 -4.24 -14.97
CA ARG A 18 9.96 -5.22 -14.75
C ARG A 18 9.53 -6.18 -13.64
N ASN A 19 9.65 -7.48 -13.91
CA ASN A 19 9.48 -8.49 -12.86
C ASN A 19 10.45 -8.22 -11.71
N SER A 20 10.04 -8.58 -10.48
CA SER A 20 10.96 -8.51 -9.34
C SER A 20 12.17 -9.38 -9.63
N LEU A 21 13.37 -8.84 -9.35
CA LEU A 21 14.62 -9.58 -9.44
C LEU A 21 14.54 -10.91 -8.70
N PHE A 22 13.86 -10.94 -7.57
CA PHE A 22 13.65 -12.15 -6.79
C PHE A 22 12.81 -13.19 -7.57
N THR A 23 11.74 -12.76 -8.23
CA THR A 23 10.89 -13.64 -9.06
C THR A 23 11.67 -14.21 -10.26
N ASP A 24 12.54 -13.43 -10.87
CA ASP A 24 13.40 -13.91 -11.97
C ASP A 24 14.54 -14.79 -11.47
N LEU A 25 15.10 -14.52 -10.29
CA LEU A 25 16.09 -15.37 -9.63
C LEU A 25 15.49 -16.72 -9.22
N LEU A 26 14.25 -16.74 -8.73
CA LEU A 26 13.53 -17.95 -8.34
C LEU A 26 13.12 -18.84 -9.54
N LYS A 27 13.08 -18.29 -10.78
CA LYS A 27 12.86 -19.10 -11.99
C LYS A 27 14.03 -20.05 -12.29
N ILE A 28 15.23 -19.71 -11.81
CA ILE A 28 16.42 -20.54 -11.99
C ILE A 28 16.23 -21.85 -11.23
N SER A 29 16.49 -22.98 -11.91
CA SER A 29 16.28 -24.35 -11.38
C SER A 29 16.94 -24.58 -10.01
N HIS A 30 18.12 -24.00 -9.78
CA HIS A 30 18.85 -24.09 -8.51
C HIS A 30 18.13 -23.41 -7.34
N PHE A 31 17.53 -22.23 -7.55
CA PHE A 31 16.80 -21.52 -6.48
C PHE A 31 15.44 -22.14 -6.18
N ARG A 32 14.81 -22.76 -7.18
CA ARG A 32 13.58 -23.54 -6.98
C ARG A 32 13.80 -24.70 -6.01
N ALA A 33 14.94 -25.39 -6.12
CA ALA A 33 15.31 -26.44 -5.18
C ALA A 33 15.50 -25.87 -3.75
N ILE A 34 16.17 -24.72 -3.62
CA ILE A 34 16.37 -24.05 -2.32
C ILE A 34 15.02 -23.64 -1.69
N TYR A 35 14.08 -23.11 -2.47
CA TYR A 35 12.74 -22.79 -1.99
C TYR A 35 12.02 -24.04 -1.45
N ASN A 36 12.02 -25.12 -2.23
CA ASN A 36 11.40 -26.37 -1.81
C ASN A 36 12.08 -26.96 -0.56
N LEU A 37 13.40 -26.85 -0.43
CA LEU A 37 14.14 -27.25 0.76
C LEU A 37 13.75 -26.42 1.98
N PHE A 38 13.61 -25.10 1.82
CA PHE A 38 13.14 -24.22 2.89
C PHE A 38 11.72 -24.59 3.34
N VAL A 39 10.80 -24.79 2.38
CA VAL A 39 9.41 -25.17 2.68
C VAL A 39 9.35 -26.55 3.35
N MET A 40 10.05 -27.56 2.81
CA MET A 40 10.14 -28.89 3.41
C MET A 40 10.70 -28.83 4.83
N THR A 41 11.80 -28.11 5.03
CA THR A 41 12.43 -27.97 6.35
C THR A 41 11.49 -27.26 7.32
N PHE A 42 10.80 -26.20 6.87
CA PHE A 42 9.82 -25.50 7.68
C PHE A 42 8.66 -26.42 8.08
N VAL A 43 8.12 -27.21 7.15
CA VAL A 43 7.03 -28.15 7.41
C VAL A 43 7.48 -29.27 8.35
N ILE A 44 8.67 -29.85 8.14
CA ILE A 44 9.21 -30.89 9.02
C ILE A 44 9.43 -30.34 10.43
N LEU A 45 10.03 -29.16 10.56
CA LEU A 45 10.23 -28.51 11.86
C LEU A 45 8.90 -28.19 12.54
N PHE A 46 7.92 -27.71 11.79
CA PHE A 46 6.59 -27.41 12.29
C PHE A 46 5.88 -28.68 12.80
N ILE A 47 5.87 -29.76 12.02
CA ILE A 47 5.30 -31.04 12.41
C ILE A 47 6.05 -31.64 13.60
N ASN A 48 7.39 -31.57 13.62
CA ASN A 48 8.19 -32.10 14.72
C ASN A 48 7.92 -31.35 16.03
N THR A 49 7.84 -30.01 15.94
CA THR A 49 7.41 -29.18 17.06
C THR A 49 6.04 -29.65 17.51
N ILE A 50 5.08 -29.81 16.58
CA ILE A 50 3.72 -30.26 16.90
C ILE A 50 3.68 -31.62 17.59
N ALA A 51 4.38 -32.60 17.03
CA ALA A 51 4.41 -33.96 17.55
C ALA A 51 5.03 -34.01 18.95
N PHE A 52 6.13 -33.28 19.17
CA PHE A 52 6.82 -33.23 20.46
C PHE A 52 5.91 -32.73 21.59
N ASP A 53 5.17 -31.65 21.34
CA ASP A 53 4.28 -31.09 22.35
C ASP A 53 3.03 -31.94 22.61
N ILE A 54 2.49 -32.60 21.59
CA ILE A 54 1.42 -33.60 21.78
C ILE A 54 1.94 -34.75 22.66
N MET A 55 3.16 -35.22 22.43
CA MET A 55 3.75 -36.31 23.21
C MET A 55 4.03 -35.92 24.66
N GLU A 56 4.51 -34.70 24.90
CA GLU A 56 4.91 -34.26 26.24
C GLU A 56 3.73 -33.75 27.09
N THR A 57 2.74 -33.09 26.46
CA THR A 57 1.66 -32.38 27.18
C THR A 57 0.26 -32.97 26.92
N GLY A 58 0.12 -33.93 25.99
CA GLY A 58 -1.15 -34.60 25.67
C GLY A 58 -2.21 -33.69 25.02
N THR A 59 -1.87 -32.42 24.78
CA THR A 59 -2.70 -31.39 24.14
C THR A 59 -1.81 -30.52 23.29
N ILE A 60 -2.33 -29.97 22.18
CA ILE A 60 -1.63 -29.04 21.26
C ILE A 60 -1.45 -27.68 21.98
N ARG A 61 -0.61 -27.64 23.01
CA ARG A 61 -0.26 -26.44 23.77
C ARG A 61 0.90 -25.66 23.15
N LEU A 62 1.57 -26.29 22.19
CA LEU A 62 2.52 -25.91 21.13
C LEU A 62 3.03 -24.51 21.00
N GLY A 63 3.26 -23.83 22.11
CA GLY A 63 3.37 -22.40 22.05
C GLY A 63 2.26 -21.78 21.20
N THR A 64 1.07 -22.39 21.04
CA THR A 64 -0.11 -21.66 20.57
C THR A 64 -0.36 -20.57 21.59
N ASN A 65 -0.18 -20.85 22.87
CA ASN A 65 -0.16 -19.81 23.90
C ASN A 65 0.99 -18.81 23.74
N THR A 66 2.19 -19.22 23.32
CA THR A 66 3.36 -18.33 23.09
C THR A 66 3.21 -17.48 21.82
N LEU A 67 2.75 -18.07 20.73
CA LEU A 67 2.37 -17.43 19.47
C LEU A 67 1.22 -16.48 19.75
N TRP A 68 0.17 -16.93 20.43
CA TRP A 68 -0.96 -16.09 20.83
C TRP A 68 -0.52 -14.96 21.74
N THR A 69 0.42 -15.23 22.66
CA THR A 69 1.04 -14.20 23.51
C THR A 69 1.84 -13.19 22.67
N GLY A 70 2.61 -13.65 21.67
CA GLY A 70 3.30 -12.78 20.71
C GLY A 70 2.34 -12.00 19.81
N PHE A 71 1.22 -12.61 19.44
CA PHE A 71 0.15 -12.01 18.62
C PHE A 71 -0.87 -11.23 19.45
N THR A 72 -0.78 -11.17 20.79
CA THR A 72 -1.74 -10.41 21.62
C THR A 72 -1.80 -8.93 21.26
N LYS A 73 -0.67 -8.37 20.79
CA LYS A 73 -0.55 -6.97 20.34
C LYS A 73 -0.72 -6.79 18.83
N PHE A 74 -0.91 -7.88 18.09
CA PHE A 74 -1.13 -7.84 16.64
C PHE A 74 -2.42 -7.10 16.25
N PRO A 75 -3.56 -7.26 16.95
CA PRO A 75 -4.75 -6.45 16.70
C PRO A 75 -4.50 -4.95 16.90
N THR A 76 -3.73 -4.57 17.93
CA THR A 76 -3.36 -3.17 18.19
C THR A 76 -2.48 -2.61 17.08
N CYS A 77 -1.49 -3.39 16.61
CA CYS A 77 -0.63 -3.02 15.49
C CYS A 77 -1.44 -2.82 14.21
N LEU A 78 -2.34 -3.75 13.87
CA LEU A 78 -3.24 -3.65 12.72
C LEU A 78 -4.17 -2.44 12.82
N TYR A 79 -4.67 -2.13 14.01
CA TYR A 79 -5.53 -0.96 14.23
C TYR A 79 -4.78 0.34 13.97
N ILE A 80 -3.57 0.49 14.52
CA ILE A 80 -2.71 1.66 14.31
C ILE A 80 -2.33 1.78 12.83
N TRP A 81 -1.94 0.66 12.20
CA TRP A 81 -1.59 0.63 10.79
C TRP A 81 -2.78 1.04 9.89
N SER A 82 -3.97 0.53 10.18
CA SER A 82 -5.20 0.90 9.45
C SER A 82 -5.53 2.37 9.62
N PHE A 83 -5.37 2.92 10.83
CA PHE A 83 -5.58 4.34 11.11
C PHE A 83 -4.59 5.22 10.35
N MET A 84 -3.30 4.83 10.32
CA MET A 84 -2.27 5.50 9.53
C MET A 84 -2.63 5.49 8.04
N GLN A 85 -3.08 4.34 7.51
CA GLN A 85 -3.48 4.21 6.11
C GLN A 85 -4.71 5.07 5.77
N ALA A 86 -5.71 5.09 6.65
CA ALA A 86 -6.90 5.93 6.49
C ALA A 86 -6.54 7.42 6.48
N SER A 87 -5.61 7.85 7.33
CA SER A 87 -5.11 9.22 7.35
C SER A 87 -4.48 9.62 6.00
N THR A 88 -3.60 8.78 5.44
CA THR A 88 -3.00 9.05 4.13
C THR A 88 -4.04 9.11 3.01
N LEU A 89 -5.04 8.24 3.01
CA LEU A 89 -6.12 8.27 2.01
C LEU A 89 -7.01 9.51 2.17
N SER A 90 -7.25 9.97 3.39
CA SER A 90 -8.05 11.17 3.66
C SER A 90 -7.45 12.42 3.01
N VAL A 91 -6.11 12.54 2.97
CA VAL A 91 -5.43 13.64 2.27
C VAL A 91 -5.75 13.63 0.77
N TYR A 92 -5.75 12.45 0.15
CA TYR A 92 -6.10 12.30 -1.27
C TYR A 92 -7.56 12.69 -1.55
N VAL A 93 -8.50 12.27 -0.69
CA VAL A 93 -9.92 12.64 -0.82
C VAL A 93 -10.10 14.14 -0.66
N THR A 94 -9.47 14.75 0.34
CA THR A 94 -9.54 16.20 0.58
C THR A 94 -9.01 16.99 -0.61
N PHE A 95 -7.88 16.56 -1.18
CA PHE A 95 -7.30 17.20 -2.36
C PHE A 95 -8.21 17.06 -3.59
N THR A 96 -8.80 15.89 -3.79
CA THR A 96 -9.72 15.62 -4.90
C THR A 96 -11.00 16.43 -4.78
N LEU A 97 -11.57 16.53 -3.57
CA LEU A 97 -12.73 17.37 -3.27
C LEU A 97 -12.43 18.85 -3.53
N TRP A 98 -11.27 19.33 -3.08
CA TRP A 98 -10.83 20.70 -3.33
C TRP A 98 -10.67 20.99 -4.83
N ALA A 99 -10.01 20.09 -5.57
CA ALA A 99 -9.85 20.22 -7.01
C ALA A 99 -11.20 20.26 -7.75
N HIS A 100 -12.14 19.41 -7.33
CA HIS A 100 -13.50 19.38 -7.89
C HIS A 100 -14.28 20.67 -7.58
N GLN A 101 -14.21 21.18 -6.35
CA GLN A 101 -14.82 22.47 -6.00
C GLN A 101 -14.22 23.62 -6.82
N ARG A 102 -12.90 23.64 -7.03
CA ARG A 102 -12.23 24.62 -7.90
C ARG A 102 -12.70 24.53 -9.35
N LEU A 103 -12.83 23.30 -9.88
CA LEU A 103 -13.36 23.05 -11.22
C LEU A 103 -14.82 23.45 -11.36
N GLN A 104 -15.65 23.34 -10.32
CA GLN A 104 -17.03 23.80 -10.33
C GLN A 104 -17.18 25.32 -10.18
N LEU A 105 -16.24 25.99 -9.51
CA LEU A 105 -16.23 27.44 -9.38
C LEU A 105 -15.86 28.14 -10.70
N LEU A 106 -15.00 27.52 -11.53
CA LEU A 106 -14.56 28.07 -12.81
C LEU A 106 -15.71 28.33 -13.84
N PRO A 107 -16.65 27.39 -14.11
CA PRO A 107 -17.78 27.63 -15.01
C PRO A 107 -18.86 28.52 -14.38
N LYS A 108 -18.97 28.54 -13.04
CA LYS A 108 -19.98 29.33 -12.34
C LYS A 108 -19.68 30.83 -12.39
N CYS A 109 -18.40 31.23 -12.32
CA CYS A 109 -17.99 32.61 -12.54
C CYS A 109 -18.19 33.07 -13.98
N ASN A 110 -18.02 32.20 -14.98
CA ASN A 110 -18.23 32.56 -16.39
C ASN A 110 -19.70 32.88 -16.68
N ASN A 111 -20.63 32.08 -16.13
CA ASN A 111 -22.06 32.32 -16.28
C ASN A 111 -22.53 33.57 -15.52
N PHE A 112 -22.00 33.83 -14.32
CA PHE A 112 -22.31 35.03 -13.54
C PHE A 112 -21.81 36.31 -14.24
N PHE A 113 -20.57 36.29 -14.75
CA PHE A 113 -20.00 37.44 -15.45
C PHE A 113 -20.74 37.74 -16.77
N ASN A 114 -21.13 36.70 -17.51
CA ASN A 114 -21.92 36.86 -18.73
C ASN A 114 -23.34 37.38 -18.44
N SER A 115 -23.97 36.95 -17.34
CA SER A 115 -25.28 37.50 -16.94
C SER A 115 -25.21 38.97 -16.52
N GLY A 116 -24.13 39.39 -15.85
CA GLY A 116 -23.91 40.80 -15.49
C GLY A 116 -23.65 41.68 -16.72
N PHE A 117 -22.86 41.18 -17.68
CA PHE A 117 -22.55 41.91 -18.92
C PHE A 117 -23.74 42.02 -19.88
N ILE A 118 -24.66 41.05 -19.88
CA ILE A 118 -25.88 41.14 -20.68
C ILE A 118 -26.85 42.17 -20.07
N LEU A 119 -26.99 42.23 -18.75
CA LEU A 119 -27.88 43.21 -18.10
C LEU A 119 -27.42 44.66 -18.31
N ASP A 120 -26.11 44.92 -18.34
CA ASP A 120 -25.54 46.24 -18.61
C ASP A 120 -25.67 46.70 -20.07
N LYS A 121 -26.02 45.77 -20.99
CA LYS A 121 -26.27 46.07 -22.41
C LYS A 121 -27.72 46.39 -22.75
N TYR A 122 -28.65 46.14 -21.82
CA TYR A 122 -30.10 46.30 -22.03
C TYR A 122 -30.73 47.39 -21.13
N VAL A 123 -29.91 48.10 -20.35
CA VAL A 123 -30.26 49.34 -19.61
C VAL A 123 -29.58 50.51 -20.30
#